data_AF-B7FPQ4-F1
#
_entry.id   AF-B7FPQ4-F1
#
_cell.length_a   1.000
_cell.length_b   1.000
_cell.length_c   1.000
_cell.angle_alpha   90.00
_cell.angle_beta   90.00
_cell.angle_gamma   90.00
#
_symmetry.space_group_name_H-M   'P 1'
#
loop_
_entity.id
_entity.type
_entity.pdbx_description
1 polymer ?
#
loop_
_entity_poly.entity_id
_entity_poly.type
_entity_poly.pdbx_seq_one_letter_code
_entity_poly.pdbx_strand_id
1 'polypeptide(L)'
;TRQSFYRRPLPDSCTAFSSKNGRLIFSSALASKGLKSFFPLMEQYSTQSEPAYCGISTLVIALNAFAIDPRQTWKGPWRWYEESMLNCCLDLEEAKQKGVTLKAFSCLAVCQGIQASVYYTEEERVSENHFRETIKAACVESEGDGDGLRDVVVVSYTRKTLGQTGTGHFSPIAAFDSVSDSVLILDTARFKYGAHWVPLSLLYEAMQPVDPDTGRSRGYVLLSNEK
;
A
#
# COMPACT_ATOMS: atom_id res chain seq x y z
N THR A 1 -34.84 6.97 -4.48
CA THR A 1 -33.80 7.39 -3.51
C THR A 1 -32.45 6.87 -3.99
N ARG A 2 -31.42 7.72 -4.10
CA ARG A 2 -30.07 7.26 -4.48
C ARG A 2 -29.55 6.35 -3.36
N GLN A 3 -29.07 5.16 -3.72
CA GLN A 3 -28.44 4.24 -2.78
C GLN A 3 -27.15 4.89 -2.25
N SER A 4 -26.97 4.90 -0.92
CA SER A 4 -25.76 5.39 -0.25
C SER A 4 -25.19 4.31 0.67
N PHE A 5 -23.90 4.41 0.98
CA PHE A 5 -23.19 3.46 1.84
C PHE A 5 -22.35 4.20 2.87
N TYR A 6 -22.34 3.71 4.12
CA TYR A 6 -21.44 4.17 5.17
C TYR A 6 -20.62 2.98 5.66
N ARG A 7 -19.34 2.94 5.26
CA ARG A 7 -18.39 1.86 5.58
C ARG A 7 -18.88 0.47 5.15
N ARG A 8 -18.05 -0.54 5.40
CA ARG A 8 -18.39 -1.95 5.33
C ARG A 8 -17.76 -2.68 6.51
N PRO A 9 -18.41 -3.73 7.08
CA PRO A 9 -17.76 -4.58 8.06
C PRO A 9 -16.58 -5.30 7.40
N LEU A 10 -15.45 -5.39 8.11
CA LEU A 10 -14.35 -6.23 7.67
C LEU A 10 -14.79 -7.70 7.77
N PRO A 11 -14.42 -8.54 6.79
CA PRO A 11 -14.66 -9.98 6.85
C PRO A 11 -13.76 -10.64 7.90
N ASP A 12 -14.13 -11.85 8.35
CA ASP A 12 -13.40 -12.59 9.40
C ASP A 12 -11.95 -12.95 9.00
N SER A 13 -11.65 -12.95 7.71
CA SER A 13 -10.31 -13.07 7.14
C SER A 13 -9.39 -11.88 7.42
N CYS A 14 -9.93 -10.76 7.92
CA CYS A 14 -9.19 -9.53 8.22
C CYS A 14 -9.40 -9.12 9.68
N THR A 15 -8.32 -8.77 10.38
CA THR A 15 -8.42 -8.27 11.76
C THR A 15 -8.30 -6.75 11.77
N ALA A 16 -9.36 -6.04 12.15
CA ALA A 16 -9.35 -4.58 12.26
C ALA A 16 -8.22 -4.12 13.20
N PHE A 17 -7.41 -3.14 12.77
CA PHE A 17 -6.30 -2.59 13.56
C PHE A 17 -6.75 -2.11 14.95
N SER A 18 -7.91 -1.44 15.03
CA SER A 18 -8.47 -0.91 16.26
C SER A 18 -9.14 -1.96 17.16
N SER A 19 -9.29 -3.21 16.73
CA SER A 19 -9.89 -4.28 17.53
C SER A 19 -8.95 -4.73 18.66
N LYS A 20 -9.49 -5.48 19.64
CA LYS A 20 -8.67 -6.08 20.71
C LYS A 20 -7.56 -6.96 20.13
N ASN A 21 -7.90 -7.83 19.17
CA ASN A 21 -6.93 -8.71 18.52
C ASN A 21 -5.93 -7.94 17.66
N GLY A 22 -6.38 -6.92 16.92
CA GLY A 22 -5.48 -6.09 16.12
C GLY A 22 -4.43 -5.34 16.95
N ARG A 23 -4.79 -4.91 18.16
CA ARG A 23 -3.84 -4.33 19.12
C ARG A 23 -2.85 -5.36 19.67
N LEU A 24 -3.26 -6.61 19.87
CA LEU A 24 -2.36 -7.68 20.29
C LEU A 24 -1.33 -8.00 19.20
N ILE A 25 -1.76 -8.09 17.94
CA ILE A 25 -0.85 -8.27 16.79
C ILE A 25 0.11 -7.09 16.70
N PHE A 26 -0.37 -5.86 16.87
CA PHE A 26 0.49 -4.67 16.88
C PHE A 26 1.52 -4.68 18.00
N SER A 27 1.13 -5.05 19.23
CA SER A 27 2.07 -5.20 20.34
C SER A 27 3.11 -6.28 20.07
N SER A 28 2.72 -7.39 19.44
CA SER A 28 3.64 -8.45 19.00
C SER A 28 4.62 -7.93 17.94
N ALA A 29 4.12 -7.26 16.90
CA ALA A 29 4.94 -6.65 15.86
C ALA A 29 5.93 -5.64 16.42
N LEU A 30 5.52 -4.82 17.39
CA LEU A 30 6.41 -3.88 18.08
C LEU A 30 7.53 -4.63 18.81
N ALA A 31 7.19 -5.68 19.55
CA ALA A 31 8.17 -6.50 20.27
C ALA A 31 9.15 -7.22 19.32
N SER A 32 8.70 -7.58 18.11
CA SER A 32 9.51 -8.20 17.06
C SER A 32 10.13 -7.20 16.08
N LYS A 33 10.13 -5.89 16.40
CA LYS A 33 10.67 -4.80 15.58
C LYS A 33 10.10 -4.71 14.15
N GLY A 34 8.88 -5.20 13.94
CA GLY A 34 8.19 -5.25 12.65
C GLY A 34 7.37 -4.01 12.31
N LEU A 35 7.67 -2.88 12.94
CA LEU A 35 6.96 -1.60 12.77
C LEU A 35 7.81 -0.52 12.07
N LYS A 36 8.94 -0.88 11.44
CA LYS A 36 9.86 0.07 10.81
C LYS A 36 9.15 1.02 9.84
N SER A 37 8.37 0.47 8.91
CA SER A 37 7.63 1.29 7.93
C SER A 37 6.41 1.98 8.54
N PHE A 38 5.89 1.49 9.67
CA PHE A 38 4.61 1.92 10.22
C PHE A 38 4.64 3.38 10.65
N PHE A 39 5.67 3.78 11.40
CA PHE A 39 5.77 5.12 11.95
C PHE A 39 5.75 6.21 10.86
N PRO A 40 6.66 6.21 9.86
CA PRO A 40 6.64 7.24 8.83
C PRO A 40 5.40 7.16 7.92
N LEU A 41 4.89 5.96 7.59
CA LEU A 41 3.69 5.84 6.76
C LEU A 41 2.43 6.33 7.48
N MET A 42 2.30 6.07 8.78
CA MET A 42 1.14 6.46 9.57
C MET A 42 1.05 7.99 9.71
N GLU A 43 2.17 8.69 9.81
CA GLU A 43 2.21 10.17 9.77
C GLU A 43 1.60 10.74 8.49
N GLN A 44 1.66 9.98 7.39
CA GLN A 44 1.19 10.39 6.06
C GLN A 44 -0.16 9.79 5.68
N TYR A 45 -0.73 8.92 6.52
CA TYR A 45 -1.90 8.13 6.16
C TYR A 45 -3.14 9.00 5.93
N SER A 46 -3.58 9.05 4.68
CA SER A 46 -4.70 9.88 4.21
C SER A 46 -5.80 9.03 3.57
N THR A 47 -6.97 9.63 3.38
CA THR A 47 -8.09 9.00 2.65
C THR A 47 -7.95 9.33 1.18
N GLN A 48 -8.11 8.35 0.29
CA GLN A 48 -8.16 8.60 -1.15
C GLN A 48 -9.28 9.59 -1.49
N SER A 49 -8.99 10.65 -2.25
CA SER A 49 -10.01 11.68 -2.54
C SER A 49 -11.10 11.21 -3.49
N GLU A 50 -10.77 10.27 -4.38
CA GLU A 50 -11.69 9.67 -5.34
C GLU A 50 -11.75 8.16 -5.15
N PRO A 51 -12.89 7.48 -5.39
CA PRO A 51 -13.02 6.03 -5.23
C PRO A 51 -12.03 5.19 -6.05
N ALA A 52 -11.53 5.70 -7.18
CA ALA A 52 -10.56 5.02 -8.03
C ALA A 52 -9.08 5.37 -7.71
N TYR A 53 -8.82 6.37 -6.86
CA TYR A 53 -7.48 6.90 -6.62
C TYR A 53 -6.58 6.09 -5.68
N CYS A 54 -7.00 4.92 -5.22
CA CYS A 54 -6.23 4.14 -4.24
C CYS A 54 -4.73 3.98 -4.56
N GLY A 55 -4.35 3.79 -5.83
CA GLY A 55 -2.94 3.76 -6.24
C GLY A 55 -2.25 5.11 -6.14
N ILE A 56 -2.89 6.19 -6.61
CA ILE A 56 -2.38 7.56 -6.53
C ILE A 56 -2.19 7.98 -5.06
N SER A 57 -3.20 7.77 -4.21
CA SER A 57 -3.13 8.06 -2.78
C SER A 57 -2.03 7.27 -2.08
N THR A 58 -1.87 6.00 -2.44
CA THR A 58 -0.80 5.14 -1.89
C THR A 58 0.58 5.70 -2.24
N LEU A 59 0.78 6.16 -3.48
CA LEU A 59 2.05 6.76 -3.88
C LEU A 59 2.31 8.09 -3.18
N VAL A 60 1.30 8.95 -3.01
CA VAL A 60 1.43 10.20 -2.21
C VAL A 60 1.86 9.90 -0.77
N ILE A 61 1.25 8.89 -0.14
CA ILE A 61 1.63 8.45 1.22
C ILE A 61 3.11 8.05 1.25
N ALA A 62 3.56 7.22 0.30
CA ALA A 62 4.94 6.77 0.23
C ALA A 62 5.93 7.93 -0.02
N LEU A 63 5.64 8.82 -0.97
CA LEU A 63 6.50 9.97 -1.30
C LEU A 63 6.69 10.92 -0.12
N ASN A 64 5.62 11.24 0.59
CA ASN A 64 5.69 12.06 1.80
C ASN A 64 6.41 11.32 2.93
N ALA A 65 6.23 10.00 3.06
CA ALA A 65 6.90 9.20 4.10
C ALA A 65 8.41 9.06 3.84
N PHE A 66 8.82 9.09 2.57
CA PHE A 66 10.22 9.23 2.15
C PHE A 66 10.77 10.66 2.29
N ALA A 67 9.93 11.63 2.66
CA ALA A 67 10.25 13.05 2.71
C ALA A 67 10.81 13.59 1.36
N ILE A 68 10.22 13.15 0.24
CA ILE A 68 10.56 13.68 -1.08
C ILE A 68 9.94 15.06 -1.25
N ASP A 69 10.78 16.03 -1.62
CA ASP A 69 10.35 17.39 -1.93
C ASP A 69 9.73 17.43 -3.34
N PRO A 70 8.42 17.75 -3.49
CA PRO A 70 7.78 17.82 -4.81
C PRO A 70 8.31 18.96 -5.67
N ARG A 71 9.10 19.89 -5.11
CA ARG A 71 9.60 21.12 -5.77
C ARG A 71 8.50 22.00 -6.37
N GLN A 72 7.27 21.76 -5.96
CA GLN A 72 6.08 22.52 -6.33
C GLN A 72 5.35 22.95 -5.06
N THR A 73 4.84 24.18 -5.07
CA THR A 73 3.98 24.68 -4.00
C THR A 73 2.66 23.91 -3.96
N TRP A 74 2.28 23.45 -2.78
CA TRP A 74 0.98 22.88 -2.50
C TRP A 74 -0.01 23.96 -2.09
N LYS A 75 0.25 24.64 -0.97
CA LYS A 75 -0.61 25.68 -0.39
C LYS A 75 0.22 26.76 0.29
N GLY A 76 0.01 28.02 -0.07
CA GLY A 76 0.78 29.13 0.49
C GLY A 76 2.29 28.97 0.23
N PRO A 77 3.17 29.07 1.25
CA PRO A 77 4.61 28.82 1.07
C PRO A 77 4.99 27.32 1.18
N TRP A 78 4.03 26.43 1.44
CA TRP A 78 4.31 25.02 1.76
C TRP A 78 4.38 24.14 0.52
N ARG A 79 5.32 23.19 0.54
CA ARG A 79 5.49 22.15 -0.48
C ARG A 79 5.17 20.81 0.16
N TRP A 80 4.29 20.05 -0.47
CA TRP A 80 3.85 18.74 0.00
C TRP A 80 3.19 17.98 -1.14
N TYR A 81 3.35 16.66 -1.21
CA TYR A 81 2.64 15.90 -2.24
C TYR A 81 1.14 15.83 -1.94
N GLU A 82 0.35 16.09 -2.97
CA GLU A 82 -1.06 15.71 -3.05
C GLU A 82 -1.33 14.99 -4.38
N GLU A 83 -2.48 14.32 -4.47
CA GLU A 83 -2.82 13.42 -5.58
C GLU A 83 -2.85 14.13 -6.94
N SER A 84 -3.23 15.40 -6.99
CA SER A 84 -3.29 16.21 -8.22
C SER A 84 -1.91 16.44 -8.87
N MET A 85 -0.83 16.29 -8.10
CA MET A 85 0.56 16.48 -8.56
C MET A 85 1.10 15.26 -9.32
N LEU A 86 0.43 14.10 -9.23
CA LEU A 86 0.86 12.85 -9.85
C LEU A 86 0.34 12.71 -11.29
N ASN A 87 0.70 13.66 -12.16
CA ASN A 87 0.19 13.78 -13.54
C ASN A 87 1.17 13.30 -14.64
N CYS A 88 2.20 12.54 -14.29
CA CYS A 88 3.15 11.95 -15.24
C CYS A 88 2.70 10.54 -15.66
N CYS A 89 2.89 10.16 -16.92
CA CYS A 89 2.49 8.84 -17.47
C CYS A 89 0.98 8.52 -17.48
N LEU A 90 0.11 9.40 -16.95
CA LEU A 90 -1.29 9.09 -16.71
C LEU A 90 -2.15 10.36 -16.81
N ASP A 91 -3.31 10.24 -17.46
CA ASP A 91 -4.37 11.24 -17.34
C ASP A 91 -5.16 10.99 -16.06
N LEU A 92 -5.18 11.98 -15.16
CA LEU A 92 -5.87 11.87 -13.88
C LEU A 92 -7.39 11.76 -14.04
N GLU A 93 -7.98 12.31 -15.10
CA GLU A 93 -9.42 12.15 -15.39
C GLU A 93 -9.74 10.73 -15.83
N GLU A 94 -8.84 10.07 -16.58
CA GLU A 94 -8.97 8.65 -16.88
C GLU A 94 -8.77 7.79 -15.63
N ALA A 95 -7.76 8.12 -14.81
CA ALA A 95 -7.48 7.44 -13.56
C ALA A 95 -8.64 7.52 -12.56
N LYS A 96 -9.40 8.62 -12.59
CA LYS A 96 -10.59 8.81 -11.76
C LYS A 96 -11.71 7.84 -12.12
N GLN A 97 -11.74 7.37 -13.36
CA GLN A 97 -12.73 6.42 -13.86
C GLN A 97 -12.28 4.97 -13.70
N LYS A 98 -11.01 4.68 -14.02
CA LYS A 98 -10.49 3.30 -14.16
C LYS A 98 -9.50 2.89 -13.08
N GLY A 99 -8.94 3.83 -12.33
CA GLY A 99 -7.82 3.60 -11.43
C GLY A 99 -6.50 3.50 -12.21
N VAL A 100 -5.53 2.79 -11.64
CA VAL A 100 -4.18 2.62 -12.21
C VAL A 100 -3.76 1.16 -12.21
N THR A 101 -2.99 0.77 -13.21
CA THR A 101 -2.35 -0.56 -13.28
C THR A 101 -1.02 -0.55 -12.52
N LEU A 102 -0.46 -1.74 -12.20
CA LEU A 102 0.87 -1.84 -11.57
C LEU A 102 1.97 -1.15 -12.38
N LYS A 103 1.93 -1.29 -13.72
CA LYS A 103 2.89 -0.63 -14.61
C LYS A 103 2.73 0.90 -14.59
N ALA A 104 1.51 1.41 -14.61
CA ALA A 104 1.25 2.84 -14.51
C ALA A 104 1.68 3.40 -13.14
N PHE A 105 1.41 2.67 -12.05
CA PHE A 105 1.88 3.01 -10.71
C PHE A 105 3.41 3.13 -10.64
N SER A 106 4.14 2.17 -11.20
CA SER A 106 5.61 2.22 -11.25
C SER A 106 6.11 3.40 -12.08
N CYS A 107 5.49 3.69 -13.23
CA CYS A 107 5.82 4.87 -14.05
C CYS A 107 5.64 6.18 -13.26
N LEU A 108 4.53 6.31 -12.53
CA LEU A 108 4.27 7.44 -11.65
C LEU A 108 5.37 7.60 -10.61
N ALA A 109 5.74 6.52 -9.92
CA ALA A 109 6.79 6.55 -8.89
C ALA A 109 8.15 6.98 -9.46
N VAL A 110 8.54 6.42 -10.60
CA VAL A 110 9.78 6.75 -11.30
C VAL A 110 9.79 8.22 -11.75
N CYS A 111 8.67 8.76 -12.23
CA CYS A 111 8.58 10.18 -12.57
C CYS A 111 8.80 11.11 -11.38
N GLN A 112 8.54 10.65 -10.15
CA GLN A 112 8.80 11.42 -8.92
C GLN A 112 10.21 11.21 -8.36
N GLY A 113 11.08 10.50 -9.10
CA GLY A 113 12.47 10.29 -8.72
C GLY A 113 12.70 9.16 -7.72
N ILE A 114 11.73 8.26 -7.53
CA ILE A 114 11.86 7.08 -6.67
C ILE A 114 12.04 5.82 -7.52
N GLN A 115 12.93 4.92 -7.08
CA GLN A 115 13.08 3.63 -7.74
C GLN A 115 11.85 2.75 -7.49
N ALA A 116 11.36 2.04 -8.51
CA ALA A 116 10.17 1.20 -8.41
C ALA A 116 10.37 -0.15 -9.11
N SER A 117 10.51 -1.21 -8.32
CA SER A 117 10.64 -2.59 -8.82
C SER A 117 9.30 -3.30 -8.79
N VAL A 118 8.81 -3.75 -9.94
CA VAL A 118 7.51 -4.42 -10.07
C VAL A 118 7.67 -5.93 -10.05
N TYR A 119 6.80 -6.60 -9.30
CA TYR A 119 6.78 -8.06 -9.15
C TYR A 119 5.36 -8.56 -9.40
N TYR A 120 5.17 -9.27 -10.51
CA TYR A 120 3.91 -9.92 -10.85
C TYR A 120 3.91 -11.34 -10.29
N THR A 121 2.81 -11.76 -9.66
CA THR A 121 2.75 -13.09 -9.01
C THR A 121 2.72 -14.26 -9.97
N GLU A 122 2.44 -14.03 -11.26
CA GLU A 122 2.60 -15.04 -12.32
C GLU A 122 4.06 -15.36 -12.65
N GLU A 123 5.01 -14.49 -12.28
CA GLU A 123 6.43 -14.69 -12.56
C GLU A 123 7.00 -15.72 -11.59
N GLU A 124 7.67 -16.76 -12.09
CA GLU A 124 8.22 -17.87 -11.28
C GLU A 124 9.09 -17.40 -10.11
N ARG A 125 9.84 -16.32 -10.31
CA ARG A 125 10.69 -15.72 -9.28
C ARG A 125 9.91 -15.13 -8.10
N VAL A 126 8.62 -14.85 -8.24
CA VAL A 126 7.78 -14.13 -7.26
C VAL A 126 6.97 -15.13 -6.43
N SER A 127 7.66 -15.92 -5.62
CA SER A 127 7.03 -16.85 -4.67
C SER A 127 6.50 -16.14 -3.42
N GLU A 128 5.64 -16.80 -2.64
CA GLU A 128 5.19 -16.29 -1.33
C GLU A 128 6.38 -16.01 -0.40
N ASN A 129 7.40 -16.89 -0.41
CA ASN A 129 8.61 -16.69 0.37
C ASN A 129 9.40 -15.47 -0.09
N HIS A 130 9.53 -15.23 -1.40
CA HIS A 130 10.16 -13.99 -1.88
C HIS A 130 9.39 -12.77 -1.38
N PHE A 131 8.06 -12.75 -1.54
CA PHE A 131 7.23 -11.65 -1.06
C PHE A 131 7.41 -11.39 0.45
N ARG A 132 7.44 -12.47 1.25
CA ARG A 132 7.69 -12.42 2.69
C ARG A 132 9.04 -11.82 3.04
N GLU A 133 10.11 -12.23 2.36
CA GLU A 133 11.44 -11.67 2.59
C GLU A 133 11.53 -10.21 2.15
N THR A 134 10.85 -9.81 1.07
CA THR A 134 10.74 -8.40 0.68
C THR A 134 10.04 -7.57 1.76
N ILE A 135 8.93 -8.06 2.33
CA ILE A 135 8.22 -7.39 3.43
C ILE A 135 9.11 -7.28 4.67
N LYS A 136 9.81 -8.35 5.03
CA LYS A 136 10.72 -8.33 6.19
C LYS A 136 11.81 -7.27 6.00
N ALA A 137 12.45 -7.21 4.83
CA ALA A 137 13.47 -6.21 4.53
C ALA A 137 12.94 -4.77 4.69
N ALA A 138 11.70 -4.51 4.25
CA ALA A 138 11.09 -3.19 4.33
C ALA A 138 10.55 -2.84 5.74
N CYS A 139 9.97 -3.79 6.47
CA CYS A 139 9.18 -3.53 7.68
C CYS A 139 9.86 -3.93 9.00
N VAL A 140 10.89 -4.77 8.98
CA VAL A 140 11.60 -5.22 10.18
C VAL A 140 12.91 -4.45 10.33
N GLU A 141 13.16 -3.90 11.52
CA GLU A 141 14.43 -3.22 11.82
C GLU A 141 15.60 -4.20 11.80
N SER A 142 16.67 -3.79 11.13
CA SER A 142 17.94 -4.51 11.04
C SER A 142 19.11 -3.66 11.57
N GLU A 143 20.22 -4.32 11.92
CA GLU A 143 21.42 -3.61 12.37
C GLU A 143 21.97 -2.73 11.23
N GLY A 144 22.04 -1.41 11.47
CA GLY A 144 22.47 -0.43 10.47
C GLY A 144 21.32 0.33 9.80
N ASP A 145 20.06 0.03 10.13
CA ASP A 145 18.95 0.92 9.82
C ASP A 145 19.15 2.26 10.55
N GLY A 146 19.03 3.37 9.82
CA GLY A 146 19.02 4.72 10.39
C GLY A 146 17.60 5.20 10.63
N ASP A 147 17.45 6.46 11.09
CA ASP A 147 16.17 7.08 11.43
C ASP A 147 15.27 7.45 10.23
N GLY A 148 15.41 6.76 9.08
CA GLY A 148 14.72 7.10 7.84
C GLY A 148 14.12 5.89 7.12
N LEU A 149 12.99 6.12 6.45
CA LEU A 149 12.34 5.14 5.58
C LEU A 149 13.13 5.01 4.27
N ARG A 150 13.60 3.80 3.96
CA ARG A 150 14.28 3.50 2.69
C ARG A 150 13.39 2.79 1.70
N ASP A 151 12.62 1.83 2.18
CA ASP A 151 11.81 0.96 1.35
C ASP A 151 10.34 0.96 1.78
N VAL A 152 9.44 0.89 0.81
CA VAL A 152 8.00 0.70 1.02
C VAL A 152 7.49 -0.37 0.05
N VAL A 153 6.82 -1.38 0.60
CA VAL A 153 6.10 -2.38 -0.21
C VAL A 153 4.67 -1.89 -0.45
N VAL A 154 4.30 -1.75 -1.71
CA VAL A 154 2.95 -1.42 -2.15
C VAL A 154 2.34 -2.63 -2.84
N VAL A 155 1.18 -3.08 -2.37
CA VAL A 155 0.47 -4.21 -2.95
C VAL A 155 -0.65 -3.76 -3.87
N SER A 156 -0.80 -4.43 -5.01
CA SER A 156 -1.98 -4.42 -5.85
C SER A 156 -2.67 -5.78 -5.72
N TYR A 157 -3.87 -5.81 -5.16
CA TYR A 157 -4.57 -7.07 -4.85
C TYR A 157 -6.07 -6.97 -5.16
N THR A 158 -6.73 -8.11 -5.31
CA THR A 158 -8.19 -8.14 -5.39
C THR A 158 -8.81 -8.24 -4.00
N ARG A 159 -9.76 -7.36 -3.71
CA ARG A 159 -10.55 -7.41 -2.47
C ARG A 159 -11.37 -8.68 -2.34
N LYS A 160 -11.71 -9.33 -3.46
CA LYS A 160 -12.55 -10.54 -3.47
C LYS A 160 -11.92 -11.70 -2.72
N THR A 161 -10.61 -11.94 -2.89
CA THR A 161 -9.90 -13.02 -2.19
C THR A 161 -9.88 -12.78 -0.68
N LEU A 162 -9.82 -11.52 -0.25
CA LEU A 162 -9.93 -11.16 1.16
C LEU A 162 -11.37 -11.19 1.69
N GLY A 163 -12.39 -11.48 0.87
CA GLY A 163 -13.80 -11.38 1.26
C GLY A 163 -14.34 -9.95 1.40
N GLN A 164 -13.60 -8.96 0.89
CA GLN A 164 -13.96 -7.55 0.97
C GLN A 164 -14.78 -7.10 -0.24
N THR A 165 -15.55 -6.02 -0.09
CA THR A 165 -16.36 -5.44 -1.17
C THR A 165 -15.50 -4.58 -2.11
N GLY A 166 -15.44 -4.99 -3.37
CA GLY A 166 -14.76 -4.27 -4.45
C GLY A 166 -13.97 -5.21 -5.35
N THR A 167 -13.19 -4.63 -6.25
CA THR A 167 -12.31 -5.35 -7.18
C THR A 167 -10.85 -5.09 -6.80
N GLY A 168 -10.02 -4.57 -7.72
CA GLY A 168 -8.62 -4.25 -7.46
C GLY A 168 -8.46 -3.12 -6.44
N HIS A 169 -7.36 -3.15 -5.70
CA HIS A 169 -7.02 -2.11 -4.74
C HIS A 169 -5.51 -2.00 -4.56
N PHE A 170 -5.04 -0.79 -4.23
CA PHE A 170 -3.67 -0.50 -3.87
C PHE A 170 -3.59 0.01 -2.44
N SER A 171 -2.58 -0.43 -1.70
CA SER A 171 -2.26 0.12 -0.37
C SER A 171 -0.81 -0.20 -0.01
N PRO A 172 -0.17 0.61 0.84
CA PRO A 172 1.14 0.27 1.39
C PRO A 172 0.98 -0.76 2.51
N ILE A 173 1.98 -1.63 2.64
CA ILE A 173 2.20 -2.46 3.82
C ILE A 173 3.00 -1.65 4.82
N ALA A 174 2.47 -1.50 6.04
CA ALA A 174 3.08 -0.69 7.08
C ALA A 174 3.79 -1.49 8.15
N ALA A 175 3.41 -2.75 8.37
CA ALA A 175 3.99 -3.57 9.41
C ALA A 175 3.93 -5.05 9.07
N PHE A 176 4.79 -5.81 9.76
CA PHE A 176 4.83 -7.26 9.72
C PHE A 176 4.91 -7.81 11.15
N ASP A 177 4.03 -8.75 11.49
CA ASP A 177 4.12 -9.53 12.71
C ASP A 177 4.55 -10.96 12.36
N SER A 178 5.73 -11.36 12.82
CA SER A 178 6.27 -12.69 12.52
C SER A 178 5.58 -13.81 13.31
N VAL A 179 4.91 -13.50 14.42
CA VAL A 179 4.25 -14.49 15.27
C VAL A 179 2.93 -14.95 14.66
N SER A 180 2.09 -14.01 14.24
CA SER A 180 0.82 -14.31 13.56
C SER A 180 0.94 -14.41 12.03
N ASP A 181 2.15 -14.24 11.51
CA ASP A 181 2.45 -14.20 10.09
C ASP A 181 1.55 -13.25 9.27
N SER A 182 1.35 -12.05 9.82
CA SER A 182 0.37 -11.09 9.32
C SER A 182 1.02 -9.76 8.97
N VAL A 183 0.43 -9.06 8.00
CA VAL A 183 0.84 -7.73 7.57
C VAL A 183 -0.24 -6.70 7.84
N LEU A 184 0.15 -5.48 8.16
CA LEU A 184 -0.76 -4.36 8.34
C LEU A 184 -0.92 -3.58 7.03
N ILE A 185 -2.14 -3.57 6.50
CA ILE A 185 -2.51 -2.76 5.32
C ILE A 185 -3.05 -1.42 5.80
N LEU A 186 -2.47 -0.32 5.32
CA LEU A 186 -3.04 1.03 5.49
C LEU A 186 -3.99 1.35 4.34
N ASP A 187 -5.20 0.76 4.42
CA ASP A 187 -6.23 0.88 3.38
C ASP A 187 -6.57 2.34 3.08
N THR A 188 -6.30 2.82 1.87
CA THR A 188 -6.55 4.22 1.48
C THR A 188 -8.04 4.54 1.33
N ALA A 189 -8.89 3.52 1.14
CA ALA A 189 -10.34 3.63 1.11
C ALA A 189 -10.93 3.71 2.53
N ARG A 190 -10.46 4.66 3.35
CA ARG A 190 -10.80 4.80 4.78
C ARG A 190 -12.29 4.98 5.05
N PHE A 191 -13.03 5.51 4.07
CA PHE A 191 -14.50 5.60 4.11
C PHE A 191 -15.20 4.24 4.00
N LYS A 192 -14.49 3.19 3.54
CA LYS A 192 -14.97 1.82 3.39
C LYS A 192 -14.43 0.92 4.51
N TYR A 193 -13.09 0.85 4.65
CA TYR A 193 -12.38 0.01 5.61
C TYR A 193 -11.25 0.81 6.29
N GLY A 194 -11.01 0.56 7.57
CA GLY A 194 -9.83 1.12 8.24
C GLY A 194 -8.59 0.27 7.98
N ALA A 195 -7.45 0.68 8.56
CA ALA A 195 -6.27 -0.16 8.62
C ALA A 195 -6.60 -1.54 9.25
N HIS A 196 -6.01 -2.59 8.70
CA HIS A 196 -6.33 -3.96 9.10
C HIS A 196 -5.17 -4.92 8.85
N TRP A 197 -5.09 -5.92 9.70
CA TRP A 197 -4.16 -7.03 9.57
C TRP A 197 -4.73 -8.11 8.65
N VAL A 198 -3.88 -8.69 7.82
CA VAL A 198 -4.20 -9.79 6.90
C VAL A 198 -3.09 -10.84 7.00
N PRO A 199 -3.41 -12.15 7.05
CA PRO A 199 -2.41 -13.20 6.91
C PRO A 199 -1.60 -13.02 5.61
N LEU A 200 -0.27 -13.14 5.68
CA LEU A 200 0.59 -12.85 4.53
C LEU A 200 0.28 -13.76 3.33
N SER A 201 0.09 -15.06 3.59
CA SER A 201 -0.28 -16.04 2.56
C SER A 201 -1.57 -15.66 1.84
N LEU A 202 -2.59 -15.24 2.59
CA LEU A 202 -3.87 -14.80 2.02
C LEU A 202 -3.72 -13.51 1.18
N LEU A 203 -2.85 -12.59 1.60
CA LEU A 203 -2.55 -11.41 0.79
C LEU A 203 -1.80 -11.78 -0.50
N TYR A 204 -0.87 -12.74 -0.43
CA TYR A 204 -0.18 -13.26 -1.60
C TYR A 204 -1.16 -13.91 -2.59
N GLU A 205 -2.08 -14.75 -2.12
CA GLU A 205 -3.18 -15.30 -2.91
C GLU A 205 -4.06 -14.18 -3.51
N ALA A 206 -4.30 -13.08 -2.79
CA ALA A 206 -5.08 -11.96 -3.29
C ALA A 206 -4.42 -11.19 -4.44
N MET A 207 -3.11 -11.39 -4.65
CA MET A 207 -2.37 -10.80 -5.77
C MET A 207 -2.37 -11.71 -7.02
N GLN A 208 -2.62 -13.01 -6.89
CA GLN A 208 -2.58 -13.97 -8.00
C GLN A 208 -3.65 -13.78 -9.08
N PRO A 209 -4.93 -13.45 -8.74
CA PRO A 209 -5.96 -13.28 -9.75
C PRO A 209 -5.61 -12.20 -10.77
N VAL A 210 -5.86 -12.51 -12.04
CA VAL A 210 -5.63 -11.63 -13.18
C VAL A 210 -6.36 -10.29 -13.00
N ASP A 211 -5.67 -9.22 -13.35
CA ASP A 211 -6.24 -7.91 -13.55
C ASP A 211 -6.85 -7.83 -14.97
N PRO A 212 -8.19 -7.70 -15.09
CA PRO A 212 -8.85 -7.71 -16.40
C PRO A 212 -8.39 -6.59 -17.33
N ASP A 213 -7.86 -5.48 -16.78
CA ASP A 213 -7.40 -4.34 -17.59
C ASP A 213 -6.05 -4.61 -18.28
N THR A 214 -5.27 -5.56 -17.77
CA THR A 214 -3.92 -5.85 -18.27
C THR A 214 -3.73 -7.27 -18.80
N GLY A 215 -4.61 -8.20 -18.43
CA GLY A 215 -4.45 -9.62 -18.72
C GLY A 215 -3.30 -10.29 -17.95
N ARG A 216 -2.66 -9.58 -17.00
CA ARG A 216 -1.61 -10.11 -16.12
C ARG A 216 -2.15 -10.30 -14.71
N SER A 217 -1.52 -11.18 -13.94
CA SER A 217 -1.68 -11.22 -12.48
C SER A 217 -1.46 -9.84 -11.85
N ARG A 218 -1.95 -9.65 -10.62
CA ARG A 218 -1.51 -8.51 -9.81
C ARG A 218 -0.20 -8.88 -9.10
N GLY A 219 0.13 -8.16 -8.05
CA GLY A 219 1.44 -8.27 -7.43
C GLY A 219 1.78 -7.05 -6.59
N TYR A 220 3.06 -6.78 -6.42
CA TYR A 220 3.54 -5.69 -5.58
C TYR A 220 4.62 -4.86 -6.27
N VAL A 221 4.84 -3.68 -5.73
CA VAL A 221 5.93 -2.77 -6.09
C VAL A 221 6.77 -2.53 -4.85
N LEU A 222 8.08 -2.75 -4.96
CA LEU A 222 9.05 -2.26 -3.99
C LEU A 222 9.48 -0.86 -4.42
N LEU A 223 9.14 0.14 -3.61
CA LEU A 223 9.61 1.50 -3.77
C LEU A 223 10.86 1.69 -2.91
N SER A 224 11.93 2.24 -3.49
CA SER A 224 13.20 2.44 -2.80
C SER A 224 13.70 3.88 -3.00
N ASN A 225 13.98 4.55 -1.88
CA ASN A 225 14.61 5.86 -1.85
C ASN A 225 16.11 5.71 -1.53
N GLU A 226 16.86 5.30 -2.54
CA GLU A 226 18.33 5.35 -2.50
C GLU A 226 18.77 6.79 -2.77
N LYS A 227 19.18 7.51 -1.73
CA LYS A 227 19.96 8.74 -1.89
C LYS A 227 21.40 8.43 -2.23
#